data_AF-A0A2E7Z3V0-F1
#
_entry.id   AF-A0A2E7Z3V0-F1
#
_cell.length_a   1.000
_cell.length_b   1.000
_cell.length_c   1.000
_cell.angle_alpha   90.00
_cell.angle_beta   90.00
_cell.angle_gamma   90.00
#
_symmetry.space_group_name_H-M   'P 1'
#
loop_
_entity.id
_entity.type
_entity.pdbx_description
1 polymer ?
#
loop_
_entity_poly.entity_id
_entity_poly.type
_entity_poly.pdbx_seq_one_letter_code
_entity_poly.pdbx_strand_id
1 'polypeptide(L)'
;MRTIGVVLLLGLFGLFAFAACSDDSEDGAVEETAVELQVPVAFGTNLPSLGDGILYISERIEQLSGGSLTMTVYEPGKLVAANEILDSVS
;
A
#
# COMPACT_ATOMS: atom_id res chain seq x y z
N MET A 1 -12.65 58.45 8.27
CA MET A 1 -12.83 57.38 7.26
C MET A 1 -11.56 56.72 6.75
N ARG A 2 -10.35 57.33 6.83
CA ARG A 2 -9.11 56.74 6.27
C ARG A 2 -8.39 55.73 7.18
N THR A 3 -8.66 55.70 8.48
CA THR A 3 -7.99 54.82 9.46
C THR A 3 -8.75 53.51 9.72
N ILE A 4 -10.07 53.48 9.52
CA ILE A 4 -10.92 52.29 9.73
C ILE A 4 -10.67 51.23 8.65
N GLY A 5 -10.40 51.65 7.40
CA GLY A 5 -10.09 50.73 6.29
C GLY A 5 -8.73 50.03 6.40
N VAL A 6 -7.73 50.67 7.02
CA VAL A 6 -6.39 50.09 7.22
C VAL A 6 -6.39 49.01 8.31
N VAL A 7 -7.22 49.17 9.35
CA VAL A 7 -7.36 48.20 10.44
C VAL A 7 -8.11 46.94 9.99
N LEU A 8 -9.09 47.07 9.09
CA LEU A 8 -9.84 45.92 8.55
C LEU A 8 -9.02 45.13 7.52
N LEU A 9 -8.11 45.79 6.79
CA LEU A 9 -7.20 45.17 5.83
C LEU A 9 -5.99 44.49 6.50
N LEU A 10 -5.47 45.05 7.61
CA LEU A 10 -4.45 44.41 8.45
C LEU A 10 -5.00 43.23 9.26
N GLY A 11 -6.27 43.29 9.70
CA GLY A 11 -6.94 42.18 10.40
C GLY A 11 -7.17 40.95 9.51
N LEU A 12 -7.48 41.15 8.22
CA LEU A 12 -7.62 40.06 7.25
C LEU A 12 -6.25 39.46 6.86
N PHE A 13 -5.19 40.27 6.83
CA PHE A 13 -3.81 39.80 6.56
C PHE A 13 -3.20 39.08 7.77
N GLY A 14 -3.54 39.48 8.99
CA GLY A 14 -3.08 38.83 10.23
C GLY A 14 -3.67 37.43 10.45
N LEU A 15 -4.91 37.20 10.01
CA LEU A 15 -5.51 35.87 10.00
C LEU A 15 -4.87 34.95 8.94
N PHE A 16 -4.31 35.52 7.87
CA PHE A 16 -3.63 34.77 6.82
C PHE A 16 -2.19 34.37 7.21
N ALA A 17 -1.53 35.16 8.06
CA ALA A 17 -0.14 34.90 8.48
C ALA A 17 -0.02 33.85 9.60
N PHE A 18 -1.04 33.69 10.46
CA PHE A 18 -1.03 32.69 11.54
C PHE A 18 -1.22 31.25 11.01
N ALA A 19 -1.66 31.09 9.75
CA ALA A 19 -1.77 29.80 9.07
C ALA A 19 -0.48 29.38 8.32
N ALA A 20 0.57 30.19 8.32
CA ALA A 20 1.79 29.95 7.54
C ALA A 20 2.96 29.35 8.34
N CYS A 21 2.76 29.02 9.62
CA CYS A 21 3.77 28.39 10.47
C CYS A 21 3.12 27.30 11.32
N SER A 22 2.73 26.21 10.67
CA SER A 22 2.58 24.93 11.33
C SER A 22 3.55 24.00 10.62
N ASP A 23 4.78 24.03 11.14
CA ASP A 23 5.70 22.89 11.24
C ASP A 23 5.33 21.70 10.32
N ASP A 24 5.95 21.67 9.13
CA ASP A 24 6.04 20.45 8.34
C ASP A 24 7.09 19.57 9.05
N SER A 25 6.66 19.01 10.19
CA SER A 25 7.33 17.87 10.79
C SER A 25 7.20 16.75 9.77
N GLU A 26 8.26 16.54 9.00
CA GLU A 26 8.52 15.30 8.26
C GLU A 26 8.75 14.18 9.28
N ASP A 27 7.72 13.82 10.04
CA ASP A 27 7.57 12.47 10.55
C ASP A 27 7.36 11.63 9.30
N GLY A 28 8.40 10.90 8.91
CA GLY A 28 8.34 9.94 7.81
C GLY A 28 7.35 8.85 8.19
N ALA A 29 6.06 9.14 8.03
CA ALA A 29 5.00 8.17 8.02
C ALA A 29 5.39 7.19 6.91
N VAL A 30 5.79 5.99 7.32
CA VAL A 30 5.81 4.85 6.42
C VAL A 30 4.34 4.62 6.08
N GLU A 31 3.86 5.28 5.02
CA GLU A 31 2.57 4.99 4.42
C GLU A 31 2.52 3.48 4.22
N GLU A 32 1.69 2.80 5.02
CA GLU A 32 1.53 1.35 4.99
C GLU A 32 0.92 0.98 3.63
N THR A 33 1.78 0.86 2.64
CA THR A 33 1.39 0.58 1.26
C THR A 33 0.99 -0.87 1.23
N ALA A 34 -0.30 -1.13 1.00
CA ALA A 34 -0.77 -2.49 0.81
C ALA A 34 -0.04 -3.11 -0.40
N VAL A 35 0.57 -4.28 -0.20
CA VAL A 35 1.32 -5.01 -1.23
C VAL A 35 0.54 -6.26 -1.62
N GLU A 36 0.39 -6.48 -2.92
CA GLU A 36 -0.13 -7.73 -3.47
C GLU A 36 1.01 -8.57 -4.04
N LEU A 37 1.17 -9.79 -3.51
CA LEU A 37 2.12 -10.78 -4.00
C LEU A 37 1.46 -11.65 -5.06
N GLN A 38 1.97 -11.58 -6.29
CA GLN A 38 1.54 -12.45 -7.39
C GLN A 38 2.38 -13.72 -7.39
N VAL A 39 1.80 -14.86 -7.00
CA VAL A 39 2.54 -16.12 -6.81
C VAL A 39 2.13 -17.14 -7.86
N PRO A 40 2.97 -17.40 -8.89
CA PRO A 40 2.74 -18.50 -9.81
C PRO A 40 3.10 -19.85 -9.17
N VAL A 41 2.30 -20.88 -9.43
CA VAL A 41 2.56 -22.24 -8.94
C VAL A 41 2.91 -23.21 -10.08
N ALA A 42 3.83 -24.13 -9.82
CA ALA A 42 4.21 -25.17 -10.79
C ALA A 42 3.22 -26.35 -10.82
N PHE A 43 2.54 -26.60 -9.70
CA PHE A 43 1.54 -27.65 -9.54
C PHE A 43 0.17 -27.04 -9.27
N GLY A 44 -0.88 -27.63 -9.83
CA GLY A 44 -2.24 -27.09 -9.69
C GLY A 44 -2.76 -27.16 -8.25
N THR A 45 -3.54 -26.16 -7.84
CA THR A 45 -4.00 -26.02 -6.43
C THR A 45 -5.00 -27.08 -5.99
N ASN A 46 -5.60 -27.79 -6.96
CA ASN A 46 -6.54 -28.89 -6.71
C ASN A 46 -5.86 -30.18 -6.20
N LEU A 47 -4.53 -30.25 -6.18
CA LEU A 47 -3.79 -31.44 -5.78
C LEU A 47 -3.58 -31.46 -4.26
N PRO A 48 -4.14 -32.46 -3.54
CA PRO A 48 -3.95 -32.58 -2.10
C PRO A 48 -2.46 -32.74 -1.75
N SER A 49 -2.02 -32.06 -0.69
CA SER A 49 -0.63 -31.96 -0.23
C SER A 49 0.38 -31.30 -1.19
N LEU A 50 0.10 -31.16 -2.48
CA LEU A 50 1.05 -30.66 -3.48
C LEU A 50 0.77 -29.23 -3.92
N GLY A 51 -0.52 -28.86 -4.01
CA GLY A 51 -0.95 -27.53 -4.45
C GLY A 51 -1.89 -26.83 -3.47
N ASP A 52 -2.40 -27.51 -2.45
CA ASP A 52 -3.29 -26.96 -1.43
C ASP A 52 -2.53 -26.16 -0.35
N GLY A 53 -1.29 -26.52 -0.05
CA GLY A 53 -0.47 -25.85 0.97
C GLY A 53 -0.24 -24.36 0.70
N ILE A 54 -0.16 -23.95 -0.56
CA ILE A 54 0.02 -22.53 -0.91
C ILE A 54 -1.22 -21.69 -0.61
N LEU A 55 -2.43 -22.28 -0.71
CA LEU A 55 -3.69 -21.63 -0.37
C LEU A 55 -3.78 -21.36 1.14
N TYR A 56 -3.32 -22.34 1.94
CA TYR A 56 -3.20 -22.16 3.39
C TYR A 56 -2.25 -21.01 3.76
N ILE A 57 -1.14 -20.86 3.02
CA ILE A 57 -0.18 -19.76 3.24
C ILE A 57 -0.80 -18.41 2.86
N SER A 58 -1.51 -18.29 1.72
CA SER A 58 -2.14 -17.02 1.34
C SER A 58 -3.14 -16.54 2.38
N GLU A 59 -4.00 -17.43 2.88
CA GLU A 59 -4.98 -17.09 3.92
C GLU A 59 -4.30 -16.59 5.20
N ARG A 60 -3.17 -17.21 5.58
CA ARG A 60 -2.45 -16.83 6.79
C ARG A 60 -1.73 -15.49 6.62
N ILE A 61 -1.16 -15.21 5.46
CA ILE A 61 -0.50 -13.94 5.17
C ILE A 61 -1.49 -12.77 5.29
N GLU A 62 -2.67 -12.92 4.70
CA GLU A 62 -3.72 -11.91 4.78
C GLU A 62 -4.17 -11.66 6.23
N GLN A 63 -4.39 -12.73 7.00
CA GLN A 63 -4.78 -12.64 8.41
C GLN A 63 -3.71 -12.02 9.31
N LEU A 64 -2.44 -12.39 9.12
CA LEU A 64 -1.33 -11.93 9.96
C LEU A 64 -0.90 -10.50 9.65
N SER A 65 -1.02 -10.07 8.39
CA SER A 65 -0.70 -8.70 7.98
C SER A 65 -1.82 -7.71 8.27
N GLY A 66 -3.02 -8.17 8.64
CA GLY A 66 -4.17 -7.29 8.80
C GLY A 66 -4.64 -6.68 7.47
N GLY A 67 -4.32 -7.34 6.34
CA GLY A 67 -4.69 -6.89 5.00
C GLY A 67 -3.68 -5.99 4.30
N SER A 68 -2.56 -5.61 4.94
CA SER A 68 -1.49 -4.87 4.27
C SER A 68 -0.63 -5.73 3.35
N LEU A 69 -0.74 -7.06 3.44
CA LEU A 69 -0.12 -7.99 2.52
C LEU A 69 -1.15 -9.02 2.05
N THR A 70 -1.45 -9.02 0.75
CA THR A 70 -2.31 -10.01 0.11
C THR A 70 -1.48 -10.90 -0.81
N MET A 71 -1.93 -12.14 -1.02
CA MET A 71 -1.24 -13.09 -1.88
C MET A 71 -2.23 -13.72 -2.85
N THR A 72 -2.04 -13.44 -4.13
CA THR A 72 -2.88 -13.95 -5.22
C THR A 72 -2.14 -15.09 -5.93
N VAL A 73 -2.71 -16.29 -5.85
CA VAL A 73 -2.13 -17.52 -6.41
C VAL A 73 -2.60 -17.73 -7.86
N TYR A 74 -1.66 -17.94 -8.77
CA TYR A 74 -1.92 -18.16 -10.19
C TYR A 74 -1.64 -19.61 -10.57
N GLU A 75 -2.65 -20.28 -11.14
CA GLU A 75 -2.53 -21.64 -11.67
C GLU A 75 -1.38 -21.78 -12.69
N PRO A 76 -0.84 -23.00 -12.88
CA PRO A 76 0.30 -23.23 -13.76
C PRO A 76 0.08 -22.65 -15.17
N GLY A 77 1.02 -21.83 -15.63
CA GLY A 77 0.97 -21.20 -16.95
C GLY A 77 0.06 -19.98 -17.08
N LYS A 78 -0.56 -19.47 -15.99
CA LYS A 78 -1.40 -18.27 -16.04
C LYS A 78 -0.65 -16.95 -15.97
N LEU A 79 0.46 -16.92 -15.24
CA LEU A 79 1.28 -15.72 -15.04
C LEU A 79 2.67 -15.89 -15.67
N VAL A 80 3.31 -17.04 -15.41
CA VAL A 80 4.59 -17.46 -15.98
C VAL A 80 4.50 -18.95 -16.34
N ALA A 81 5.28 -19.41 -17.32
CA ALA A 81 5.35 -20.84 -17.64
C ALA A 81 5.89 -21.63 -16.42
N ALA A 82 5.33 -22.82 -16.16
CA ALA A 82 5.62 -23.56 -14.92
C ALA A 82 7.10 -23.88 -14.70
N ASN A 83 7.86 -24.06 -15.80
CA ASN A 83 9.30 -24.34 -15.79
C ASN A 83 10.18 -23.08 -15.72
N GLU A 84 9.61 -21.89 -15.89
CA GLU A 84 10.33 -20.60 -15.93
C GLU A 84 10.08 -19.76 -14.67
N ILE A 85 9.36 -20.29 -13.67
CA ILE A 85 9.03 -19.58 -12.42
C ILE A 85 10.30 -19.08 -11.70
N LEU A 86 11.38 -19.88 -11.72
CA LEU A 86 12.63 -19.53 -11.04
C LEU A 86 13.39 -18.38 -11.73
N ASP A 87 13.18 -18.16 -13.02
CA ASP A 87 13.77 -17.04 -13.75
C ASP A 87 12.98 -15.73 -13.51
N SER A 88 11.73 -15.83 -13.06
CA SER A 88 10.85 -14.68 -12.78
C SER A 88 11.07 -14.06 -11.40
N VAL A 89 11.91 -14.65 -10.56
CA VAL A 89 12.20 -14.17 -9.20
C VAL A 89 13.66 -13.75 -9.10
N SER A 90 13.92 -12.53 -8.64
CA SER A 90 15.25 -11.91 -8.57
C SER A 90 15.52 -11.26 -7.22
#